data_AF-A0A162QRK6-F1
#
_entry.id   AF-A0A162QRK6-F1
#
_cell.length_a   1.000
_cell.length_b   1.000
_cell.length_c   1.000
_cell.angle_alpha   90.00
_cell.angle_beta   90.00
_cell.angle_gamma   90.00
#
_symmetry.space_group_name_H-M   'P 1'
#
loop_
_entity.id
_entity.type
_entity.pdbx_description
1 polymer ?
#
loop_
_entity_poly.entity_id
_entity_poly.type
_entity_poly.pdbx_seq_one_letter_code
_entity_poly.pdbx_strand_id
1 'polypeptide(L)'
;MSLKRNKDDNINNNFISIVSRVVKIYDDKWEKKFQRTMQQYAKLVTACAHTFEEIEQYFLEQCDALPLPSNDSRIKLFQGYVVMDSSKNRPENGVPRFSNMKDEEIDKWHKKRSAMFLEAECAPPQQFGLNIHGYYLPHTERNKIFYEQAYQGDNICFLFEETTGYYQFSCAGCSLMYQVIIFIGISEEDIEKHTQRFIGYINAMIKMGYLTNLFEER
;
A
#
# COMPACT_ATOMS: atom_id res chain seq x y z
N MET A 1 4.00 29.44 -14.36
CA MET A 1 4.18 28.08 -14.91
C MET A 1 3.30 27.13 -14.12
N SER A 2 2.27 26.56 -14.74
CA SER A 2 1.34 25.62 -14.09
C SER A 2 1.90 24.20 -14.17
N LEU A 3 2.09 23.57 -13.01
CA LEU A 3 2.38 22.15 -12.93
C LEU A 3 1.12 21.37 -13.30
N LYS A 4 1.10 20.76 -14.49
CA LYS A 4 0.15 19.69 -14.83
C LYS A 4 0.48 18.50 -13.93
N ARG A 5 -0.46 18.13 -13.04
CA ARG A 5 -0.39 16.87 -12.29
C ARG A 5 -0.93 15.74 -13.16
N ASN A 6 -0.18 14.65 -13.25
CA ASN A 6 -0.65 13.40 -13.84
C ASN A 6 -1.86 12.88 -13.08
N LYS A 7 -2.84 12.35 -13.81
CA LYS A 7 -4.11 11.83 -13.28
C LYS A 7 -4.03 10.36 -12.82
N ASP A 8 -2.84 9.75 -12.87
CA ASP A 8 -2.70 8.28 -12.73
C ASP A 8 -2.09 7.83 -11.38
N ASP A 9 -1.78 8.75 -10.47
CA ASP A 9 -1.18 8.41 -9.18
C ASP A 9 -2.26 8.14 -8.11
N ASN A 10 -2.78 6.92 -7.96
CA ASN A 10 -3.46 6.52 -6.71
C ASN A 10 -3.51 4.99 -6.55
N ILE A 11 -2.39 4.41 -6.12
CA ILE A 11 -2.39 3.22 -5.27
C ILE A 11 -1.66 3.63 -4.00
N ASN A 12 -2.42 3.95 -2.96
CA ASN A 12 -1.90 4.43 -1.68
C ASN A 12 -1.50 3.24 -0.78
N ASN A 13 -0.33 2.66 -1.03
CA ASN A 13 0.29 1.75 -0.07
C ASN A 13 0.59 2.54 1.22
N ASN A 14 -0.02 2.13 2.33
CA ASN A 14 0.01 2.85 3.62
C ASN A 14 1.44 3.14 4.15
N PHE A 15 2.44 2.39 3.69
CA PHE A 15 3.86 2.64 3.96
C PHE A 15 4.39 3.96 3.34
N ILE A 16 3.83 4.40 2.21
CA ILE A 16 4.28 5.57 1.45
C ILE A 16 3.49 6.85 1.79
N SER A 17 2.34 6.73 2.45
CA SER A 17 1.66 7.86 3.11
C SER A 17 2.60 8.58 4.11
N ILE A 18 3.47 7.83 4.78
CA ILE A 18 4.51 8.38 5.67
C ILE A 18 5.60 9.10 4.86
N VAL A 19 6.08 8.51 3.76
CA VAL A 19 7.13 9.10 2.92
C VAL A 19 6.62 10.38 2.23
N SER A 20 5.39 10.39 1.71
CA SER A 20 4.79 11.56 1.03
C SER A 20 4.49 12.73 1.97
N ARG A 21 4.16 12.49 3.25
CA ARG A 21 4.05 13.56 4.26
C ARG A 21 5.39 14.18 4.63
N VAL A 22 6.48 13.44 4.50
CA VAL A 22 7.85 13.90 4.78
C VAL A 22 8.41 14.79 3.64
N VAL A 23 7.78 14.80 2.45
CA VAL A 23 8.20 15.61 1.28
C VAL A 23 8.06 17.13 1.48
N LYS A 24 7.32 17.62 2.49
CA LYS A 24 7.15 19.06 2.71
C LYS A 24 8.38 19.81 3.26
N ILE A 25 9.49 19.11 3.55
CA ILE A 25 10.69 19.69 4.19
C ILE A 25 11.90 19.74 3.24
N TYR A 26 11.82 19.20 2.01
CA TYR A 26 13.00 19.02 1.18
C TYR A 26 13.18 20.11 0.11
N ASP A 27 14.41 20.66 0.06
CA ASP A 27 14.93 21.59 -0.96
C ASP A 27 14.98 20.93 -2.36
N ASP A 28 14.90 21.72 -3.44
CA ASP A 28 14.92 21.31 -4.86
C ASP A 28 16.07 20.33 -5.18
N LYS A 29 17.17 20.45 -4.44
CA LYS A 29 18.34 19.57 -4.56
C LYS A 29 18.02 18.11 -4.22
N TRP A 30 17.18 17.87 -3.21
CA TRP A 30 16.80 16.52 -2.81
C TRP A 30 15.86 15.88 -3.82
N GLU A 31 14.89 16.63 -4.35
CA GLU A 31 13.99 16.13 -5.40
C GLU A 31 14.78 15.70 -6.64
N LYS A 32 15.75 16.52 -7.08
CA LYS A 32 16.65 16.15 -8.19
C LYS A 32 17.48 14.90 -7.87
N LYS A 33 17.99 14.76 -6.64
CA LYS A 33 18.71 13.55 -6.20
C LYS A 33 17.78 12.34 -6.27
N PHE A 34 16.58 12.43 -5.70
CA PHE A 34 15.58 11.37 -5.69
C PHE A 34 15.22 10.91 -7.11
N GLN A 35 14.90 11.85 -8.01
CA GLN A 35 14.57 11.53 -9.40
C GLN A 35 15.73 10.84 -10.14
N ARG A 36 16.97 11.33 -9.97
CA ARG A 36 18.15 10.69 -10.56
C ARG A 36 18.38 9.28 -10.01
N THR A 37 18.19 9.09 -8.71
CA THR A 37 18.33 7.78 -8.05
C THR A 37 17.25 6.81 -8.54
N MET A 38 15.99 7.25 -8.69
CA MET A 38 14.93 6.40 -9.26
C MET A 38 15.25 5.97 -10.69
N GLN A 39 15.76 6.88 -11.53
CA GLN A 39 16.21 6.53 -12.90
C GLN A 39 17.39 5.54 -12.91
N GLN A 40 18.25 5.55 -11.90
CA GLN A 40 19.32 4.56 -11.78
C GLN A 40 18.75 3.19 -11.43
N TYR A 41 17.84 3.12 -10.46
CA TYR A 41 17.17 1.86 -10.12
C TYR A 41 16.35 1.29 -11.27
N ALA A 42 15.67 2.14 -12.05
CA ALA A 42 14.93 1.72 -13.24
C ALA A 42 15.80 0.97 -14.28
N LYS A 43 17.12 1.22 -14.29
CA LYS A 43 18.08 0.52 -15.16
C LYS A 43 18.59 -0.80 -14.57
N LEU A 44 18.39 -1.03 -13.28
CA LEU A 44 18.90 -2.19 -12.54
C LEU A 44 17.86 -3.30 -12.37
N VAL A 45 16.59 -3.01 -12.62
CA VAL A 45 15.49 -3.95 -12.43
C VAL A 45 14.76 -4.21 -13.75
N THR A 46 14.15 -5.38 -13.85
CA THR A 46 13.32 -5.79 -14.98
C THR A 46 11.88 -5.99 -14.51
N ALA A 47 10.92 -5.78 -15.41
CA ALA A 47 9.52 -6.08 -15.14
C ALA A 47 9.34 -7.58 -14.83
N CYS A 48 8.52 -7.87 -13.82
CA CYS A 48 8.28 -9.21 -13.29
C CYS A 48 6.94 -9.26 -12.52
N ALA A 49 5.93 -8.54 -13.01
CA ALA A 49 4.61 -8.54 -12.39
C ALA A 49 3.96 -9.92 -12.48
N HIS A 50 3.46 -10.42 -11.34
CA HIS A 50 2.73 -11.68 -11.24
C HIS A 50 1.22 -11.45 -11.18
N THR A 51 0.44 -12.46 -11.57
CA THR A 51 -1.02 -12.43 -11.44
C THR A 51 -1.45 -12.58 -9.99
N PHE A 52 -2.71 -12.27 -9.71
CA PHE A 52 -3.25 -12.46 -8.37
C PHE A 52 -3.16 -13.91 -7.91
N GLU A 53 -3.51 -14.87 -8.77
CA GLU A 53 -3.46 -16.29 -8.44
C GLU A 53 -2.04 -16.75 -8.11
N GLU A 54 -1.03 -16.25 -8.82
CA GLU A 54 0.37 -16.52 -8.53
C GLU A 54 0.79 -15.94 -7.18
N ILE A 55 0.36 -14.70 -6.86
CA ILE A 55 0.65 -14.03 -5.60
C ILE A 55 -0.02 -14.75 -4.42
N GLU A 56 -1.30 -15.11 -4.57
CA GLU A 56 -2.05 -15.87 -3.56
C GLU A 56 -1.37 -17.22 -3.31
N GLN A 57 -1.07 -17.96 -4.38
CA GLN A 57 -0.43 -19.27 -4.27
C GLN A 57 0.94 -19.17 -3.59
N TYR A 58 1.78 -18.21 -3.99
CA TYR A 58 3.06 -17.96 -3.34
C TYR A 58 2.89 -17.69 -1.85
N PHE A 59 1.94 -16.83 -1.48
CA PHE A 59 1.68 -16.50 -0.09
C PHE A 59 1.26 -17.71 0.75
N LEU A 60 0.37 -18.55 0.20
CA LEU A 60 -0.09 -19.79 0.82
C LEU A 60 1.01 -20.87 0.90
N GLU A 61 2.00 -20.83 0.01
CA GLU A 61 3.15 -21.75 0.06
C GLU A 61 4.21 -21.31 1.07
N GLN A 62 4.43 -20.01 1.22
CA GLN A 62 5.42 -19.46 2.16
C GLN A 62 4.92 -19.49 3.62
N CYS A 63 3.62 -19.46 3.83
CA CYS A 63 3.01 -19.32 5.15
C CYS A 63 1.92 -20.37 5.36
N ASP A 64 1.72 -20.82 6.60
CA ASP A 64 0.56 -21.69 6.92
C ASP A 64 -0.75 -20.86 7.00
N ALA A 65 -0.97 -19.98 6.04
CA ALA A 65 -2.04 -18.98 6.05
C ALA A 65 -3.41 -19.61 5.84
N LEU A 66 -4.42 -19.04 6.48
CA LEU A 66 -5.79 -19.52 6.45
C LEU A 66 -6.72 -18.38 6.01
N PRO A 67 -7.70 -18.66 5.14
CA PRO A 67 -8.60 -17.63 4.64
C PRO A 67 -9.45 -17.06 5.78
N LEU A 68 -9.67 -15.76 5.73
CA LEU A 68 -10.57 -15.04 6.63
C LEU A 68 -12.02 -15.16 6.14
N PRO A 69 -12.99 -15.29 7.05
CA PRO A 69 -14.40 -15.19 6.68
C PRO A 69 -14.71 -13.84 6.04
N SER A 70 -15.58 -13.81 5.03
CA SER A 70 -15.95 -12.58 4.33
C SER A 70 -16.58 -11.50 5.22
N ASN A 71 -17.11 -11.87 6.39
CA ASN A 71 -17.67 -10.96 7.39
C ASN A 71 -16.67 -10.52 8.48
N ASP A 72 -15.40 -10.92 8.38
CA ASP A 72 -14.34 -10.53 9.31
C ASP A 72 -14.16 -9.01 9.35
N SER A 73 -14.02 -8.45 10.56
CA SER A 73 -13.91 -7.00 10.76
C SER A 73 -12.69 -6.40 10.06
N ARG A 74 -11.59 -7.15 9.90
CA ARG A 74 -10.39 -6.70 9.19
C ARG A 74 -10.64 -6.56 7.70
N ILE A 75 -11.37 -7.50 7.10
CA ILE A 75 -11.79 -7.42 5.69
C ILE A 75 -12.69 -6.20 5.48
N LYS A 76 -13.67 -5.99 6.36
CA LYS A 76 -14.59 -4.84 6.27
C LYS A 76 -13.86 -3.50 6.41
N LEU A 77 -12.92 -3.42 7.36
CA LEU A 77 -12.09 -2.23 7.56
C LEU A 77 -11.24 -1.93 6.31
N PHE A 78 -10.62 -2.97 5.73
CA PHE A 78 -9.84 -2.86 4.51
C PHE A 78 -10.69 -2.42 3.32
N GLN A 79 -11.90 -2.98 3.17
CA GLN A 79 -12.86 -2.52 2.17
C GLN A 79 -13.14 -1.02 2.31
N GLY A 80 -13.40 -0.54 3.53
CA GLY A 80 -13.58 0.88 3.81
C GLY A 80 -12.39 1.72 3.32
N TYR A 81 -11.16 1.25 3.51
CA TYR A 81 -9.97 1.94 3.01
C TYR A 81 -9.88 1.94 1.48
N VAL A 82 -10.08 0.80 0.81
CA VAL A 82 -10.02 0.69 -0.65
C VAL A 82 -11.08 1.59 -1.30
N VAL A 83 -12.32 1.53 -0.81
CA VAL A 83 -13.42 2.37 -1.28
C VAL A 83 -13.08 3.84 -1.12
N MET A 84 -12.59 4.25 0.06
CA MET A 84 -12.29 5.66 0.34
C MET A 84 -11.06 6.19 -0.42
N ASP A 85 -10.11 5.32 -0.78
CA ASP A 85 -8.96 5.72 -1.57
C ASP A 85 -9.28 5.81 -3.07
N SER A 86 -10.23 5.00 -3.56
CA SER A 86 -10.68 5.02 -4.95
C SER A 86 -11.16 6.41 -5.39
N SER A 87 -10.67 6.86 -6.55
CA SER A 87 -10.95 8.20 -7.07
C SER A 87 -12.45 8.46 -7.32
N LYS A 88 -13.23 7.40 -7.57
CA LYS A 88 -14.68 7.46 -7.80
C LYS A 88 -15.46 7.86 -6.54
N ASN A 89 -14.96 7.51 -5.36
CA ASN A 89 -15.67 7.72 -4.09
C ASN A 89 -15.01 8.81 -3.23
N ARG A 90 -13.98 9.50 -3.74
CA ARG A 90 -13.43 10.66 -3.06
C ARG A 90 -14.47 11.78 -3.05
N PRO A 91 -14.68 12.46 -1.90
CA PRO A 91 -15.51 13.66 -1.88
C PRO A 91 -15.00 14.63 -2.94
N GLU A 92 -15.92 15.26 -3.69
CA GLU A 92 -15.58 16.19 -4.81
C GLU A 92 -14.54 17.26 -4.43
N ASN A 93 -14.46 17.62 -3.16
CA ASN A 93 -13.54 18.63 -2.63
C ASN A 93 -12.15 18.09 -2.21
N GLY A 94 -11.85 16.81 -2.45
CA GLY A 94 -10.60 16.17 -2.05
C GLY A 94 -10.35 16.18 -0.53
N VAL A 95 -9.10 15.93 -0.13
CA VAL A 95 -8.67 16.18 1.26
C VAL A 95 -8.49 17.70 1.42
N PRO A 96 -9.28 18.36 2.26
CA PRO A 96 -9.22 19.81 2.38
C PRO A 96 -7.94 20.27 3.08
N ARG A 97 -7.55 21.52 2.84
CA ARG A 97 -6.48 22.17 3.62
C ARG A 97 -7.08 22.68 4.93
N PHE A 98 -6.92 21.88 5.99
CA PHE A 98 -7.45 22.22 7.32
C PHE A 98 -6.93 23.55 7.88
N SER A 99 -5.78 24.05 7.41
CA SER A 99 -5.21 25.34 7.86
C SER A 99 -6.11 26.55 7.61
N ASN A 100 -7.06 26.45 6.69
CA ASN A 100 -7.92 27.55 6.26
C ASN A 100 -9.40 27.32 6.61
N MET A 101 -9.70 26.25 7.34
CA MET A 101 -11.07 25.87 7.71
C MET A 101 -11.36 26.23 9.16
N LYS A 102 -12.60 26.57 9.46
CA LYS A 102 -13.07 26.69 10.84
C LYS A 102 -13.27 25.31 11.45
N ASP A 103 -13.18 25.21 12.78
CA ASP A 103 -13.37 23.95 13.50
C ASP A 103 -14.71 23.27 13.15
N GLU A 104 -15.79 24.04 12.96
CA GLU A 104 -17.09 23.47 12.57
C GLU A 104 -17.08 22.84 11.17
N GLU A 105 -16.27 23.38 10.25
CA GLU A 105 -16.10 22.83 8.90
C GLU A 105 -15.24 21.56 8.93
N ILE A 106 -14.22 21.53 9.78
CA ILE A 106 -13.36 20.36 10.03
C ILE A 106 -14.22 19.23 10.59
N ASP A 107 -15.03 19.51 11.61
CA ASP A 107 -15.97 18.56 12.21
C ASP A 107 -17.00 18.04 11.20
N LYS A 108 -17.58 18.92 10.39
CA LYS A 108 -18.53 18.52 9.34
C LYS A 108 -17.87 17.61 8.32
N TRP A 109 -16.63 17.88 7.94
CA TRP A 109 -15.86 17.03 7.04
C TRP A 109 -15.57 15.66 7.67
N HIS A 110 -15.13 15.60 8.93
CA HIS A 110 -14.91 14.35 9.65
C HIS A 110 -16.18 13.51 9.75
N LYS A 111 -17.31 14.11 10.14
CA LYS A 111 -18.61 13.42 10.20
C LYS A 111 -19.01 12.84 8.85
N LYS A 112 -18.88 13.63 7.77
CA LYS A 112 -19.17 13.15 6.40
C LYS A 112 -18.25 11.99 6.01
N ARG A 113 -16.94 12.11 6.25
CA ARG A 113 -15.97 11.07 5.93
C ARG A 113 -16.22 9.78 6.72
N SER A 114 -16.50 9.89 8.02
CA SER A 114 -16.82 8.74 8.86
C SER A 114 -18.11 8.05 8.42
N ALA A 115 -19.15 8.82 8.04
CA ALA A 115 -20.38 8.25 7.52
C ALA A 115 -20.15 7.46 6.21
N MET A 116 -19.37 8.01 5.27
CA MET A 116 -19.00 7.32 4.03
C MET A 116 -18.17 6.06 4.31
N PHE A 117 -17.25 6.11 5.27
CA PHE A 117 -16.44 4.95 5.65
C PHE A 117 -17.33 3.84 6.24
N LEU A 118 -18.25 4.19 7.14
CA LEU A 118 -19.18 3.22 7.75
C LEU A 118 -20.13 2.61 6.71
N GLU A 119 -20.60 3.40 5.74
CA GLU A 119 -21.39 2.90 4.62
C GLU A 119 -20.59 1.88 3.80
N ALA A 120 -19.33 2.22 3.47
CA ALA A 120 -18.43 1.34 2.75
C ALA A 120 -18.14 0.06 3.52
N GLU A 121 -17.96 0.11 4.84
CA GLU A 121 -17.68 -1.04 5.70
C GLU A 121 -18.89 -1.99 5.83
N CYS A 122 -20.11 -1.45 5.81
CA CYS A 122 -21.35 -2.21 5.97
C CYS A 122 -21.87 -2.82 4.66
N ALA A 123 -21.55 -2.22 3.52
CA ALA A 123 -22.00 -2.68 2.21
C ALA A 123 -21.23 -3.93 1.72
N PRO A 124 -21.81 -4.75 0.83
CA PRO A 124 -21.06 -5.82 0.17
C PRO A 124 -19.97 -5.25 -0.76
N PRO A 125 -18.77 -5.86 -0.84
CA PRO A 125 -17.68 -5.37 -1.70
C PRO A 125 -18.09 -5.31 -3.18
N GLN A 126 -18.97 -6.21 -3.63
CA GLN A 126 -19.48 -6.26 -5.00
C GLN A 126 -20.25 -5.00 -5.40
N GLN A 127 -20.86 -4.28 -4.43
CA GLN A 127 -21.53 -3.00 -4.70
C GLN A 127 -20.54 -1.94 -5.23
N PHE A 128 -19.26 -2.06 -4.87
CA PHE A 128 -18.19 -1.19 -5.33
C PHE A 128 -17.37 -1.81 -6.47
N GLY A 129 -17.74 -3.01 -6.93
CA GLY A 129 -16.98 -3.77 -7.94
C GLY A 129 -15.62 -4.23 -7.42
N LEU A 130 -15.50 -4.49 -6.11
CA LEU A 130 -14.26 -4.98 -5.48
C LEU A 130 -14.31 -6.50 -5.31
N ASN A 131 -13.16 -7.14 -5.46
CA ASN A 131 -12.94 -8.54 -5.08
C ASN A 131 -11.85 -8.61 -4.01
N ILE A 132 -12.26 -8.84 -2.76
CA ILE A 132 -11.38 -8.75 -1.58
C ILE A 132 -11.12 -10.13 -1.02
N HIS A 133 -9.84 -10.41 -0.81
CA HIS A 133 -9.32 -11.62 -0.21
C HIS A 133 -8.58 -11.26 1.08
N GLY A 134 -8.68 -12.14 2.08
CA GLY A 134 -8.01 -11.94 3.34
C GLY A 134 -7.53 -13.25 3.92
N TYR A 135 -6.33 -13.24 4.48
CA TYR A 135 -5.69 -14.40 5.08
C TYR A 135 -5.09 -14.01 6.42
N TYR A 136 -5.23 -14.87 7.41
CA TYR A 136 -4.49 -14.74 8.67
C TYR A 136 -3.42 -15.81 8.76
N LEU A 137 -2.32 -15.46 9.43
CA LEU A 137 -1.21 -16.37 9.67
C LEU A 137 -1.34 -16.93 11.09
N PRO A 138 -1.72 -18.21 11.29
CA PRO A 138 -1.68 -18.83 12.61
C PRO A 138 -0.24 -18.90 13.15
N HIS A 139 -0.11 -18.95 14.47
CA HIS A 139 1.19 -19.08 15.13
C HIS A 139 1.71 -20.53 15.06
N THR A 140 2.24 -20.92 13.91
CA THR A 140 2.88 -22.23 13.66
C THR A 140 4.41 -22.12 13.75
N GLU A 141 5.11 -23.25 13.74
CA GLU A 141 6.59 -23.24 13.74
C GLU A 141 7.15 -22.56 12.48
N ARG A 142 6.51 -22.77 11.31
CA ARG A 142 6.89 -22.11 10.06
C ARG A 142 6.72 -20.59 10.14
N ASN A 143 5.61 -20.13 10.72
CA ASN A 143 5.28 -18.70 10.80
C ASN A 143 5.99 -17.97 11.96
N LYS A 144 6.66 -18.69 12.86
CA LYS A 144 7.25 -18.15 14.08
C LYS A 144 8.21 -16.99 13.81
N ILE A 145 9.03 -17.09 12.77
CA ILE A 145 9.98 -16.04 12.37
C ILE A 145 9.29 -14.71 12.04
N PHE A 146 8.06 -14.75 11.52
CA PHE A 146 7.30 -13.54 11.20
C PHE A 146 6.71 -12.91 12.45
N TYR A 147 6.31 -13.72 13.43
CA TYR A 147 5.82 -13.26 14.73
C TYR A 147 6.93 -12.67 15.61
N GLU A 148 8.16 -13.19 15.53
CA GLU A 148 9.32 -12.62 16.23
C GLU A 148 9.65 -11.19 15.75
N GLN A 149 9.28 -10.87 14.51
CA GLN A 149 9.43 -9.53 13.93
C GLN A 149 8.19 -8.65 14.06
N ALA A 150 7.03 -9.23 14.39
CA ALA A 150 5.78 -8.52 14.52
C ALA A 150 5.80 -7.66 15.80
N TYR A 151 5.25 -6.45 15.72
CA TYR A 151 5.01 -5.66 16.91
C TYR A 151 3.85 -6.28 17.70
N GLN A 152 4.14 -6.74 18.92
CA GLN A 152 3.15 -6.94 20.00
C GLN A 152 2.08 -8.03 19.82
N GLY A 153 2.44 -9.25 19.40
CA GLY A 153 1.58 -10.43 19.56
C GLY A 153 0.23 -10.39 18.81
N ASP A 154 0.04 -9.39 17.96
CA ASP A 154 -1.13 -9.26 17.11
C ASP A 154 -1.10 -10.31 15.99
N ASN A 155 -2.28 -10.75 15.59
CA ASN A 155 -2.42 -11.66 14.47
C ASN A 155 -1.92 -11.00 13.19
N ILE A 156 -1.02 -11.67 12.49
CA ILE A 156 -0.56 -11.22 11.18
C ILE A 156 -1.65 -11.54 10.15
N CYS A 157 -2.03 -10.54 9.35
CA CYS A 157 -2.94 -10.76 8.22
C CYS A 157 -2.46 -10.09 6.94
N PHE A 158 -2.78 -10.73 5.82
CA PHE A 158 -2.60 -10.21 4.48
C PHE A 158 -3.97 -10.03 3.83
N LEU A 159 -4.24 -8.82 3.38
CA LEU A 159 -5.48 -8.41 2.73
C LEU A 159 -5.14 -7.92 1.33
N PHE A 160 -5.89 -8.35 0.33
CA PHE A 160 -5.65 -8.03 -1.07
C PHE A 160 -6.97 -7.73 -1.77
N GLU A 161 -6.98 -6.72 -2.64
CA GLU A 161 -8.09 -6.42 -3.54
C GLU A 161 -7.63 -6.60 -4.98
N GLU A 162 -8.23 -7.56 -5.67
CA GLU A 162 -7.80 -8.05 -6.98
C GLU A 162 -7.91 -6.99 -8.07
N THR A 163 -9.01 -6.25 -8.11
CA THR A 163 -9.37 -5.37 -9.21
C THR A 163 -8.42 -4.17 -9.32
N THR A 164 -7.98 -3.64 -8.19
CA THR A 164 -7.09 -2.48 -8.08
C THR A 164 -5.65 -2.88 -7.80
N GLY A 165 -5.40 -4.14 -7.42
CA GLY A 165 -4.10 -4.61 -6.96
C GLY A 165 -3.65 -3.95 -5.65
N TYR A 166 -4.61 -3.47 -4.85
CA TYR A 166 -4.35 -2.87 -3.55
C TYR A 166 -4.11 -3.97 -2.52
N TYR A 167 -3.13 -3.81 -1.65
CA TYR A 167 -2.84 -4.79 -0.61
C TYR A 167 -2.41 -4.15 0.70
N GLN A 168 -2.66 -4.86 1.79
CA GLN A 168 -2.30 -4.45 3.12
C GLN A 168 -1.79 -5.63 3.94
N PHE A 169 -0.67 -5.41 4.62
CA PHE A 169 -0.22 -6.25 5.71
C PHE A 169 -0.62 -5.59 7.03
N SER A 170 -1.20 -6.39 7.93
CA SER A 170 -1.42 -6.00 9.32
C SER A 170 -0.45 -6.78 10.20
N CYS A 171 0.27 -6.05 11.05
CA CYS A 171 1.19 -6.57 12.07
C CYS A 171 2.28 -7.53 11.55
N ALA A 172 2.48 -7.65 10.24
CA ALA A 172 3.50 -8.52 9.67
C ALA A 172 4.90 -7.99 9.98
N GLY A 173 5.81 -8.92 10.32
CA GLY A 173 7.23 -8.64 10.28
C GLY A 173 7.67 -8.09 8.92
N CYS A 174 8.64 -7.18 8.93
CA CYS A 174 9.14 -6.56 7.70
C CYS A 174 9.61 -7.59 6.66
N SER A 175 10.14 -8.75 7.07
CA SER A 175 10.67 -9.73 6.13
C SER A 175 9.59 -10.34 5.22
N LEU A 176 8.45 -10.77 5.78
CA LEU A 176 7.37 -11.35 4.98
C LEU A 176 6.80 -10.31 4.02
N MET A 177 6.55 -9.10 4.53
CA MET A 177 6.04 -8.00 3.71
C MET A 177 6.98 -7.72 2.52
N TYR A 178 8.29 -7.65 2.74
CA TYR A 178 9.24 -7.41 1.65
C TYR A 178 9.35 -8.60 0.69
N GLN A 179 9.30 -9.85 1.17
CA GLN A 179 9.28 -11.03 0.31
C GLN A 179 8.07 -11.01 -0.63
N VAL A 180 6.88 -10.74 -0.10
CA VAL A 180 5.66 -10.68 -0.92
C VAL A 180 5.69 -9.48 -1.86
N ILE A 181 6.16 -8.31 -1.44
CA ILE A 181 6.29 -7.14 -2.34
C ILE A 181 7.23 -7.44 -3.52
N ILE A 182 8.35 -8.11 -3.27
CA ILE A 182 9.29 -8.51 -4.33
C ILE A 182 8.63 -9.55 -5.24
N PHE A 183 7.92 -10.52 -4.69
CA PHE A 183 7.23 -11.52 -5.49
C PHE A 183 6.12 -10.93 -6.36
N ILE A 184 5.27 -10.04 -5.81
CA ILE A 184 4.26 -9.31 -6.59
C ILE A 184 4.88 -8.65 -7.83
N GLY A 185 6.10 -8.13 -7.67
CA GLY A 185 6.88 -7.57 -8.76
C GLY A 185 6.34 -6.21 -9.22
N ILE A 186 6.82 -5.81 -10.39
CA ILE A 186 6.55 -4.51 -11.02
C ILE A 186 6.35 -4.69 -12.52
N SER A 187 5.47 -3.90 -13.11
CA SER A 187 5.27 -3.83 -14.56
C SER A 187 6.27 -2.87 -15.24
N GLU A 188 6.33 -2.90 -16.57
CA GLU A 188 7.09 -1.89 -17.33
C GLU A 188 6.56 -0.47 -17.09
N GLU A 189 5.24 -0.32 -17.00
CA GLU A 189 4.59 0.96 -16.70
C GLU A 189 4.96 1.47 -15.31
N ASP A 190 5.06 0.58 -14.30
CA ASP A 190 5.50 0.94 -12.96
C ASP A 190 6.92 1.54 -12.97
N ILE A 191 7.81 0.93 -13.74
CA ILE A 191 9.20 1.37 -13.91
C ILE A 191 9.25 2.72 -14.63
N GLU A 192 8.54 2.86 -15.76
CA GLU A 192 8.56 4.07 -16.58
C GLU A 192 7.99 5.28 -15.83
N LYS A 193 6.86 5.09 -15.14
CA LYS A 193 6.16 6.16 -14.41
C LYS A 193 6.68 6.37 -13.00
N HIS A 194 7.64 5.56 -12.54
CA HIS A 194 8.10 5.52 -11.14
C HIS A 194 6.94 5.46 -10.15
N THR A 195 6.01 4.54 -10.36
CA THR A 195 4.79 4.43 -9.54
C THR A 195 5.11 4.11 -8.08
N GLN A 196 4.11 4.23 -7.21
CA GLN A 196 4.23 3.82 -5.82
C GLN A 196 4.61 2.34 -5.65
N ARG A 197 4.16 1.48 -6.59
CA ARG A 197 4.54 0.07 -6.61
C ARG A 197 6.03 -0.09 -6.92
N PHE A 198 6.57 0.65 -7.89
CA PHE A 198 8.00 0.68 -8.18
C PHE A 198 8.83 1.13 -6.97
N ILE A 199 8.45 2.23 -6.31
CA ILE A 199 9.15 2.74 -5.13
C ILE A 199 9.12 1.70 -3.99
N GLY A 200 7.96 1.08 -3.75
CA GLY A 200 7.80 0.03 -2.75
C GLY A 200 8.68 -1.19 -3.04
N TYR A 201 8.71 -1.63 -4.30
CA TYR A 201 9.55 -2.74 -4.77
C TYR A 201 11.04 -2.46 -4.58
N ILE A 202 11.54 -1.30 -5.01
CA ILE A 202 12.95 -0.92 -4.81
C ILE A 202 13.31 -0.88 -3.32
N ASN A 203 12.45 -0.31 -2.48
CA ASN A 203 12.69 -0.30 -1.05
C ASN A 203 12.75 -1.73 -0.47
N ALA A 204 11.85 -2.63 -0.89
CA ALA A 204 11.89 -4.02 -0.47
C ALA A 204 13.19 -4.72 -0.91
N MET A 205 13.61 -4.53 -2.17
CA MET A 205 14.85 -5.08 -2.71
C MET A 205 16.09 -4.59 -1.95
N ILE A 206 16.15 -3.31 -1.58
CA ILE A 206 17.25 -2.75 -0.76
C ILE A 206 17.24 -3.37 0.64
N LYS A 207 16.07 -3.44 1.28
CA LYS A 207 15.94 -3.98 2.65
C LYS A 207 16.27 -5.47 2.73
N MET A 208 16.05 -6.21 1.65
CA MET A 208 16.40 -7.63 1.54
C MET A 208 17.83 -7.85 1.01
N GLY A 209 18.59 -6.79 0.72
CA GLY A 209 19.99 -6.87 0.29
C GLY A 209 20.19 -7.24 -1.18
N TYR A 210 19.13 -7.21 -2.01
CA TYR A 210 19.23 -7.45 -3.45
C TYR A 210 19.72 -6.22 -4.23
N LEU A 211 19.60 -5.02 -3.65
CA LEU A 211 20.09 -3.77 -4.23
C LEU A 211 20.86 -2.93 -3.22
N THR A 212 21.90 -2.22 -3.68
CA THR A 212 22.65 -1.24 -2.89
C THR A 212 21.80 0.02 -2.65
N ASN A 213 21.91 0.61 -1.46
CA ASN A 213 21.24 1.88 -1.15
C ASN A 213 21.98 3.09 -1.74
N LEU A 214 21.59 3.51 -2.95
CA LEU A 214 22.16 4.67 -3.64
C LEU A 214 21.85 6.03 -2.98
N PHE A 215 20.99 6.08 -1.95
CA PHE A 215 20.73 7.32 -1.22
C PHE A 215 21.85 7.68 -0.23
N GLU A 216 22.58 6.68 0.26
CA GLU A 216 23.62 6.83 1.29
C GLU A 216 25.00 7.15 0.71
N GLU A 217 25.19 7.00 -0.60
CA GLU A 217 26.41 7.42 -1.29
C GLU A 217 26.56 8.96 -1.17
N ARG A 218 27.63 9.37 -0.47
CA ARG A 218 28.02 10.76 -0.19
C ARG A 218 29.07 11.26 -1.19
#